data_AF-A0AAN3VWL9-F1
#
_entry.id   AF-A0AAN3VWL9-F1
#
_cell.length_a   1.000
_cell.length_b   1.000
_cell.length_c   1.000
_cell.angle_alpha   90.00
_cell.angle_beta   90.00
_cell.angle_gamma   90.00
#
_symmetry.space_group_name_H-M   'P 1'
#
loop_
_entity.id
_entity.type
_entity.pdbx_description
1 polymer ?
#
loop_
_entity_poly.entity_id
_entity_poly.type
_entity_poly.pdbx_seq_one_letter_code
_entity_poly.pdbx_strand_id
1 'polypeptide(L)'
;MSLLNSLFGKKGTEKENLEKIEKLEEKLLGKEKEIERLILELETVNNSSKIKPRQLEIFEKNVKESREEVNRLNSVLKSFGIPVKKQYFKYKVELSKLYSASRFHEVLDFLSEKGYIFISDVPFSSLQEEIAALKNGEEALKRHADYLQDNYDWEIATYRNKGEKLSKIFGRGKKLAQFFSEYYLEYMDDLDRVDLNILTQYGCDEDFIREVQEKREQYYLEQREK
;
A
#
# COMPACT_ATOMS: atom_id res chain seq x y z
N MET A 1 8.73 87.59 30.92
CA MET A 1 8.94 86.12 30.97
C MET A 1 8.23 85.32 29.85
N SER A 2 7.70 85.95 28.77
CA SER A 2 6.89 85.22 27.75
C SER A 2 7.56 85.04 26.37
N LEU A 3 8.55 85.86 25.99
CA LEU A 3 9.21 85.76 24.68
C LEU A 3 10.38 84.74 24.62
N LEU A 4 11.07 84.50 25.74
CA LEU A 4 12.18 83.53 25.79
C LEU A 4 11.70 82.07 25.71
N ASN A 5 10.53 81.73 26.27
CA ASN A 5 9.98 80.37 26.16
C ASN A 5 9.51 80.02 24.73
N SER A 6 9.09 81.00 23.92
CA SER A 6 8.65 80.78 22.54
C SER A 6 9.81 80.57 21.55
N LEU A 7 11.00 81.08 21.84
CA LEU A 7 12.19 80.97 20.98
C LEU A 7 13.04 79.73 21.30
N PHE A 8 13.05 79.29 22.57
CA PHE A 8 13.75 78.05 22.96
C PHE A 8 12.89 76.78 22.83
N GLY A 9 11.55 76.88 22.86
CA GLY A 9 10.65 75.73 22.64
C GLY A 9 10.72 75.16 21.22
N LYS A 10 10.95 76.00 20.20
CA LYS A 10 11.03 75.58 18.79
C LYS A 10 12.30 74.80 18.43
N LYS A 11 13.45 75.15 19.03
CA LYS A 11 14.72 74.43 18.81
C LYS A 11 14.74 73.03 19.43
N GLY A 12 14.05 72.84 20.56
CA GLY A 12 13.88 71.53 21.18
C GLY A 12 13.03 70.60 20.32
N THR A 13 11.91 71.10 19.79
CA THR A 13 11.01 70.33 18.91
C THR A 13 11.64 70.01 17.55
N GLU A 14 12.48 70.90 17.01
CA GLU A 14 13.16 70.69 15.73
C GLU A 14 14.21 69.58 15.82
N LYS A 15 15.00 69.57 16.91
CA LYS A 15 15.96 68.48 17.17
C LYS A 15 15.25 67.14 17.38
N GLU A 16 14.15 67.14 18.14
CA GLU A 16 13.36 65.92 18.38
C GLU A 16 12.71 65.40 17.08
N ASN A 17 12.30 66.29 16.17
CA ASN A 17 11.78 65.91 14.86
C ASN A 17 12.87 65.36 13.94
N LEU A 18 14.08 65.92 13.96
CA LEU A 18 15.22 65.39 13.20
C LEU A 18 15.61 63.98 13.68
N GLU A 19 15.66 63.74 14.99
CA GLU A 19 15.93 62.41 15.55
C GLU A 19 14.82 61.40 15.19
N LYS A 20 13.56 61.85 15.05
CA LYS A 20 12.46 61.01 14.57
C LYS A 20 12.59 60.68 13.09
N ILE A 21 13.02 61.65 12.27
CA ILE A 21 13.26 61.44 10.83
C ILE A 21 14.39 60.43 10.63
N GLU A 22 15.51 60.58 11.33
CA GLU A 22 16.65 59.66 11.24
C GLU A 22 16.26 58.22 11.63
N LYS A 23 15.50 58.04 12.71
CA LYS A 23 14.97 56.72 13.11
C LYS A 23 13.99 56.13 12.10
N LEU A 24 13.23 56.97 11.41
CA LEU A 24 12.32 56.53 10.35
C LEU A 24 13.09 56.11 9.10
N GLU A 25 14.15 56.85 8.74
CA GLU A 25 15.05 56.51 7.63
C GLU A 25 15.77 55.18 7.88
N GLU A 26 16.29 54.95 9.08
CA GLU A 26 16.90 53.66 9.46
C GLU A 26 15.90 52.50 9.38
N LYS A 27 14.67 52.72 9.86
CA LYS A 27 13.60 51.72 9.76
C LYS A 27 13.23 51.42 8.31
N LEU A 28 13.17 52.44 7.47
CA LEU A 28 12.82 52.32 6.07
C LEU A 28 13.88 51.52 5.32
N LEU A 29 15.15 51.84 5.53
CA LEU A 29 16.29 51.08 4.98
C LEU A 29 16.30 49.62 5.45
N GLY A 30 15.96 49.37 6.72
CA GLY A 30 15.81 48.01 7.25
C GLY A 30 14.70 47.23 6.55
N LYS A 31 13.57 47.88 6.27
CA LYS A 31 12.43 47.28 5.57
C LYS A 31 12.72 47.03 4.09
N GLU A 32 13.45 47.91 3.42
CA GLU A 32 13.87 47.70 2.02
C GLU A 32 14.74 46.46 1.86
N LYS A 33 15.73 46.27 2.75
CA LYS A 33 16.58 45.06 2.75
C LYS A 33 15.80 43.77 3.03
N GLU A 34 14.79 43.85 3.89
CA GLU A 34 13.90 42.71 4.18
C GLU A 34 13.05 42.35 2.95
N ILE A 35 12.54 43.36 2.23
CA ILE A 35 11.81 43.16 0.97
C ILE A 35 12.71 42.49 -0.09
N GLU A 36 13.94 42.98 -0.28
CA GLU A 36 14.90 42.38 -1.23
C GLU A 36 15.19 40.91 -0.90
N ARG A 37 15.39 40.60 0.39
CA ARG A 37 15.60 39.22 0.85
C ARG A 37 14.38 38.34 0.56
N LEU A 38 13.18 38.82 0.87
CA LEU A 38 11.94 38.07 0.64
C LEU A 38 11.69 37.83 -0.86
N ILE A 39 12.04 38.78 -1.73
CA ILE A 39 11.99 38.61 -3.19
C ILE A 39 12.92 37.47 -3.62
N LEU A 40 14.17 37.47 -3.16
CA LEU A 40 15.13 36.39 -3.46
C LEU A 40 14.67 35.02 -2.94
N GLU A 41 14.11 34.96 -1.74
CA GLU A 41 13.56 33.71 -1.18
C GLU A 41 12.36 33.21 -2.01
N LEU A 42 11.46 34.10 -2.45
CA LEU A 42 10.34 33.76 -3.35
C LEU A 42 10.83 33.26 -4.71
N GLU A 43 11.82 33.91 -5.31
CA GLU A 43 12.43 33.45 -6.57
C GLU A 43 13.05 32.06 -6.44
N THR A 44 13.69 31.78 -5.29
CA THR A 44 14.31 30.48 -5.00
C THR A 44 13.25 29.39 -4.84
N VAL A 45 12.14 29.67 -4.12
CA VAL A 45 11.01 28.74 -3.94
C VAL A 45 10.24 28.51 -5.25
N ASN A 46 10.07 29.54 -6.07
CA ASN A 46 9.38 29.43 -7.36
C ASN A 46 10.21 28.63 -8.39
N ASN A 47 11.55 28.66 -8.26
CA ASN A 47 12.46 27.86 -9.08
C ASN A 47 12.62 26.40 -8.60
N SER A 48 12.39 26.12 -7.31
CA SER A 48 12.47 24.76 -6.76
C SER A 48 11.17 23.96 -6.92
N SER A 49 10.03 24.63 -7.07
CA SER A 49 8.70 24.02 -7.19
C SER A 49 8.23 23.74 -8.62
N LYS A 50 8.95 24.20 -9.65
CA LYS A 50 8.62 23.96 -11.07
C LYS A 50 9.51 22.87 -11.67
N ILE A 51 8.91 21.77 -12.11
CA ILE A 51 9.57 20.74 -12.92
C ILE A 51 10.14 21.41 -14.18
N LYS A 52 11.46 21.32 -14.38
CA LYS A 52 12.10 21.95 -15.55
C LYS A 52 11.64 21.26 -16.84
N PRO A 53 11.53 21.97 -17.99
CA PRO A 53 11.10 21.36 -19.26
C PRO A 53 11.91 20.12 -19.65
N ARG A 54 13.24 20.13 -19.43
CA ARG A 54 14.10 18.98 -19.68
C ARG A 54 13.83 17.80 -18.74
N GLN A 55 13.46 18.05 -17.48
CA GLN A 55 13.07 16.99 -16.55
C GLN A 55 11.71 16.41 -16.96
N LEU A 56 10.77 17.24 -17.41
CA LEU A 56 9.49 16.80 -17.95
C LEU A 56 9.67 15.93 -19.21
N GLU A 57 10.53 16.35 -20.14
CA GLU A 57 10.86 15.58 -21.34
C GLU A 57 11.46 14.21 -20.99
N ILE A 58 12.34 14.15 -19.98
CA ILE A 58 12.88 12.88 -19.47
C ILE A 58 11.77 12.02 -18.85
N PHE A 59 10.86 12.60 -18.06
CA PHE A 59 9.72 11.87 -17.51
C PHE A 59 8.81 11.31 -18.61
N GLU A 60 8.47 12.12 -19.61
CA GLU A 60 7.65 11.72 -20.75
C GLU A 60 8.31 10.59 -21.53
N LYS A 61 9.61 10.70 -21.80
CA LYS A 61 10.39 9.64 -22.45
C LYS A 61 10.37 8.35 -21.64
N ASN A 62 10.65 8.41 -20.34
CA ASN A 62 10.65 7.25 -19.45
C ASN A 62 9.28 6.59 -19.36
N VAL A 63 8.20 7.39 -19.29
CA VAL A 63 6.81 6.89 -19.27
C VAL A 63 6.48 6.20 -20.60
N LYS A 64 6.92 6.75 -21.73
CA LYS A 64 6.73 6.15 -23.05
C LYS A 64 7.47 4.82 -23.17
N GLU A 65 8.75 4.78 -22.84
CA GLU A 65 9.58 3.55 -22.85
C GLU A 65 8.99 2.48 -21.92
N SER A 66 8.54 2.87 -20.73
CA SER A 66 7.87 1.96 -19.79
C SER A 66 6.57 1.39 -20.36
N ARG A 67 5.76 2.20 -21.05
CA ARG A 67 4.54 1.73 -21.72
C ARG A 67 4.84 0.75 -22.84
N GLU A 68 5.86 1.02 -23.64
CA GLU A 68 6.29 0.14 -24.73
C GLU A 68 6.79 -1.21 -24.19
N GLU A 69 7.57 -1.21 -23.11
CA GLU A 69 8.04 -2.44 -22.48
C GLU A 69 6.89 -3.23 -21.84
N VAL A 70 5.95 -2.58 -21.18
CA VAL A 70 4.72 -3.23 -20.67
C VAL A 70 3.94 -3.89 -21.82
N ASN A 71 3.79 -3.22 -22.96
CA ASN A 71 3.12 -3.80 -24.12
C ASN A 71 3.86 -5.00 -24.70
N ARG A 72 5.20 -4.94 -24.74
CA ARG A 72 6.06 -6.06 -25.17
C ARG A 72 5.87 -7.26 -24.25
N LEU A 73 5.99 -7.06 -22.94
CA LEU A 73 5.81 -8.11 -21.92
C LEU A 73 4.40 -8.70 -21.98
N ASN A 74 3.36 -7.87 -22.11
CA ASN A 74 1.99 -8.34 -22.26
C ASN A 74 1.78 -9.19 -23.52
N SER A 75 2.47 -8.87 -24.61
CA SER A 75 2.42 -9.66 -25.84
C SER A 75 3.10 -11.02 -25.67
N VAL A 76 4.22 -11.06 -24.94
CA VAL A 76 4.90 -12.32 -24.56
C VAL A 76 3.99 -13.18 -23.68
N LEU A 77 3.36 -12.60 -22.65
CA LEU A 77 2.42 -13.33 -21.81
C LEU A 77 1.28 -13.93 -22.63
N LYS A 78 0.69 -13.16 -23.56
CA LYS A 78 -0.33 -13.66 -24.49
C LYS A 78 0.16 -14.82 -25.36
N SER A 79 1.40 -14.79 -25.86
CA SER A 79 1.93 -15.90 -26.68
C SER A 79 2.07 -17.21 -25.92
N PHE A 80 2.23 -17.15 -24.60
CA PHE A 80 2.22 -18.32 -23.71
C PHE A 80 0.82 -18.67 -23.18
N GLY A 81 -0.24 -18.00 -23.66
CA GLY A 81 -1.60 -18.19 -23.14
C GLY A 81 -1.79 -17.69 -21.70
N ILE A 82 -0.87 -16.86 -21.20
CA ILE A 82 -0.93 -16.30 -19.85
C ILE A 82 -1.77 -15.02 -19.89
N PRO A 83 -2.87 -14.92 -19.12
CA PRO A 83 -3.72 -13.74 -19.13
C PRO A 83 -2.98 -12.50 -18.59
N VAL A 84 -3.02 -11.42 -19.38
CA VAL A 84 -2.33 -10.14 -19.11
C VAL A 84 -2.95 -9.35 -17.95
N LYS A 85 -4.24 -9.55 -17.71
CA LYS A 85 -4.92 -9.06 -16.51
C LYS A 85 -5.31 -10.29 -15.71
N LYS A 86 -4.95 -10.35 -14.42
CA LYS A 86 -5.45 -11.37 -13.50
C LYS A 86 -6.97 -11.23 -13.49
N GLN A 87 -7.65 -12.17 -14.15
CA GLN A 87 -9.05 -11.98 -14.48
C GLN A 87 -9.95 -12.29 -13.29
N TYR A 88 -9.55 -13.19 -12.38
CA TYR A 88 -10.31 -13.50 -11.16
C TYR A 88 -9.35 -14.04 -10.09
N PHE A 89 -9.42 -13.48 -8.88
CA PHE A 89 -8.83 -14.13 -7.71
C PHE A 89 -9.71 -15.32 -7.35
N LYS A 90 -9.13 -16.51 -7.30
CA LYS A 90 -9.89 -17.76 -7.12
C LYS A 90 -10.21 -18.03 -5.66
N TYR A 91 -9.39 -17.54 -4.73
CA TYR A 91 -9.47 -17.87 -3.31
C TYR A 91 -9.67 -16.62 -2.45
N LYS A 92 -10.57 -16.75 -1.47
CA LYS A 92 -10.73 -15.79 -0.36
C LYS A 92 -9.43 -15.71 0.43
N VAL A 93 -9.23 -14.63 1.17
CA VAL A 93 -8.05 -14.46 2.03
C VAL A 93 -8.44 -14.48 3.49
N GLU A 94 -7.81 -15.36 4.25
CA GLU A 94 -7.96 -15.39 5.71
C GLU A 94 -7.38 -14.13 6.36
N LEU A 95 -8.02 -13.65 7.41
CA LEU A 95 -7.55 -12.54 8.23
C LEU A 95 -6.15 -12.81 8.81
N SER A 96 -5.88 -14.06 9.20
CA SER A 96 -4.59 -14.54 9.72
C SER A 96 -3.43 -14.31 8.75
N LYS A 97 -3.70 -14.28 7.43
CA LYS A 97 -2.70 -14.07 6.39
C LYS A 97 -2.43 -12.59 6.16
N LEU A 98 -3.50 -11.79 6.04
CA LEU A 98 -3.32 -10.34 5.86
C LEU A 98 -2.69 -9.71 7.10
N TYR A 99 -3.11 -10.13 8.30
CA TYR A 99 -2.65 -9.62 9.59
C TYR A 99 -1.66 -10.56 10.28
N SER A 100 -0.80 -11.23 9.51
CA SER A 100 0.17 -12.21 10.02
C SER A 100 1.27 -11.61 10.89
N ALA A 101 1.57 -10.32 10.74
CA ALA A 101 2.57 -9.64 11.54
C ALA A 101 2.08 -9.49 12.99
N SER A 102 2.93 -9.82 13.96
CA SER A 102 2.60 -9.81 15.39
C SER A 102 1.99 -8.50 15.88
N ARG A 103 2.37 -7.35 15.29
CA ARG A 103 1.80 -6.04 15.60
C ARG A 103 0.29 -5.93 15.38
N PHE A 104 -0.32 -6.80 14.58
CA PHE A 104 -1.75 -6.82 14.29
C PHE A 104 -2.52 -7.86 15.10
N HIS A 105 -1.91 -8.54 16.08
CA HIS A 105 -2.58 -9.60 16.83
C HIS A 105 -3.90 -9.13 17.46
N GLU A 106 -3.94 -7.92 18.02
CA GLU A 106 -5.13 -7.39 18.71
C GLU A 106 -6.31 -7.18 17.75
N VAL A 107 -6.01 -6.70 16.53
CA VAL A 107 -7.01 -6.55 15.47
C VAL A 107 -7.48 -7.92 14.96
N LEU A 108 -6.55 -8.86 14.81
CA LEU A 108 -6.87 -10.22 14.39
C LEU A 108 -7.75 -10.94 15.43
N ASP A 109 -7.40 -10.85 16.71
CA ASP A 109 -8.14 -11.44 17.83
C ASP A 109 -9.56 -10.85 17.88
N PHE A 110 -9.69 -9.52 17.82
CA PHE A 110 -10.99 -8.83 17.79
C PHE A 110 -11.89 -9.30 16.64
N LEU A 111 -11.36 -9.40 15.42
CA LEU A 111 -12.14 -9.86 14.26
C LEU A 111 -12.51 -11.34 14.38
N SER A 112 -11.60 -12.16 14.91
CA SER A 112 -11.82 -13.59 15.12
C SER A 112 -12.87 -13.86 16.20
N GLU A 113 -12.89 -13.07 17.29
CA GLU A 113 -13.89 -13.14 18.36
C GLU A 113 -15.30 -12.80 17.85
N LYS A 114 -15.41 -11.91 16.86
CA LYS A 114 -16.68 -11.64 16.16
C LYS A 114 -17.08 -12.73 15.15
N GLY A 115 -16.26 -13.78 15.00
CA GLY A 115 -16.53 -14.93 14.15
C GLY A 115 -16.10 -14.77 12.69
N TYR A 116 -15.33 -13.74 12.35
CA TYR A 116 -14.84 -13.55 10.99
C TYR A 116 -13.58 -14.37 10.75
N ILE A 117 -13.51 -15.01 9.59
CA ILE A 117 -12.35 -15.80 9.14
C ILE A 117 -11.73 -15.15 7.92
N PHE A 118 -12.55 -14.77 6.94
CA PHE A 118 -12.11 -14.18 5.68
C PHE A 118 -12.29 -12.66 5.68
N ILE A 119 -11.37 -11.97 5.00
CA ILE A 119 -11.42 -10.51 4.84
C ILE A 119 -12.73 -10.07 4.17
N SER A 120 -13.19 -10.83 3.16
CA SER A 120 -14.40 -10.53 2.41
C SER A 120 -15.69 -10.60 3.23
N ASP A 121 -15.67 -11.29 4.37
CA ASP A 121 -16.83 -11.42 5.25
C ASP A 121 -16.93 -10.29 6.27
N VAL A 122 -15.88 -9.47 6.43
CA VAL A 122 -15.84 -8.41 7.45
C VAL A 122 -16.53 -7.14 6.96
N PRO A 123 -17.52 -6.61 7.69
CA PRO A 123 -18.14 -5.31 7.40
C PRO A 123 -17.25 -4.15 7.89
N PHE A 124 -16.09 -3.95 7.25
CA PHE A 124 -15.10 -2.96 7.69
C PHE A 124 -15.64 -1.53 7.83
N SER A 125 -16.63 -1.15 7.02
CA SER A 125 -17.30 0.16 7.14
C SER A 125 -18.04 0.34 8.47
N SER A 126 -18.63 -0.74 9.00
CA SER A 126 -19.36 -0.71 10.27
C SER A 126 -18.45 -0.84 11.49
N LEU A 127 -17.28 -1.46 11.33
CA LEU A 127 -16.33 -1.72 12.42
C LEU A 127 -15.18 -0.72 12.47
N GLN A 128 -15.16 0.29 11.59
CA GLN A 128 -14.01 1.17 11.41
C GLN A 128 -13.59 1.87 12.72
N GLU A 129 -14.54 2.41 13.48
CA GLU A 129 -14.25 3.10 14.74
C GLU A 129 -13.73 2.15 15.82
N GLU A 130 -14.35 0.97 15.94
CA GLU A 130 -13.91 -0.07 16.89
C GLU A 130 -12.48 -0.53 16.56
N ILE A 131 -12.20 -0.79 15.28
CA ILE A 131 -10.87 -1.21 14.83
C ILE A 131 -9.86 -0.10 15.07
N ALA A 132 -10.18 1.16 14.74
CA ALA A 132 -9.28 2.29 14.93
C ALA A 132 -8.89 2.52 16.41
N ALA A 133 -9.77 2.16 17.35
CA ALA A 133 -9.50 2.25 18.78
C ALA A 133 -8.51 1.19 19.30
N LEU A 134 -8.29 0.10 18.55
CA LEU A 134 -7.34 -0.96 18.91
C LEU A 134 -5.90 -0.52 18.66
N LYS A 135 -4.95 -1.18 19.34
CA LYS A 135 -3.53 -0.98 19.06
C LYS A 135 -3.19 -1.33 17.61
N ASN A 136 -2.54 -0.41 16.91
CA ASN A 136 -2.24 -0.49 15.46
C ASN A 136 -3.48 -0.62 14.55
N GLY A 137 -4.67 -0.24 15.06
CA GLY A 137 -5.94 -0.27 14.35
C GLY A 137 -5.95 0.54 13.06
N GLU A 138 -5.49 1.79 13.10
CA GLU A 138 -5.39 2.66 11.92
C GLU A 138 -4.51 2.05 10.82
N GLU A 139 -3.39 1.42 11.20
CA GLU A 139 -2.49 0.79 10.23
C GLU A 139 -3.07 -0.52 9.68
N ALA A 140 -3.88 -1.24 10.46
CA ALA A 140 -4.64 -2.38 9.96
C ALA A 140 -5.71 -1.94 8.94
N LEU A 141 -6.44 -0.85 9.22
CA LEU A 141 -7.40 -0.27 8.28
C LEU A 141 -6.72 0.19 6.99
N LYS A 142 -5.54 0.80 7.10
CA LYS A 142 -4.72 1.14 5.93
C LYS A 142 -4.32 -0.10 5.14
N ARG A 143 -3.86 -1.17 5.82
CA ARG A 143 -3.49 -2.43 5.17
C ARG A 143 -4.67 -3.10 4.48
N HIS A 144 -5.87 -2.99 5.03
CA HIS A 144 -7.10 -3.40 4.35
C HIS A 144 -7.41 -2.53 3.11
N ALA A 145 -7.27 -1.21 3.22
CA ALA A 145 -7.46 -0.32 2.07
C ALA A 145 -6.46 -0.61 0.93
N ASP A 146 -5.20 -0.83 1.29
CA ASP A 146 -4.15 -1.31 0.37
C ASP A 146 -4.57 -2.65 -0.26
N TYR A 147 -5.14 -3.57 0.53
CA TYR A 147 -5.62 -4.86 0.03
C TYR A 147 -6.72 -4.72 -1.03
N LEU A 148 -7.69 -3.84 -0.82
CA LEU A 148 -8.77 -3.57 -1.80
C LEU A 148 -8.25 -2.93 -3.10
N GLN A 149 -7.11 -2.27 -3.04
CA GLN A 149 -6.44 -1.67 -4.20
C GLN A 149 -5.43 -2.61 -4.87
N ASP A 150 -5.44 -3.90 -4.51
CA ASP A 150 -4.46 -4.90 -4.95
C ASP A 150 -2.99 -4.54 -4.61
N ASN A 151 -2.80 -3.72 -3.58
CA ASN A 151 -1.49 -3.32 -3.05
C ASN A 151 -1.10 -4.23 -1.86
N TYR A 152 -0.73 -5.48 -2.16
CA TYR A 152 -0.25 -6.43 -1.16
C TYR A 152 0.98 -7.18 -1.66
N ASP A 153 1.66 -7.85 -0.74
CA ASP A 153 2.85 -8.63 -1.04
C ASP A 153 2.57 -9.86 -1.93
N TRP A 154 3.65 -10.45 -2.45
CA TRP A 154 3.59 -11.63 -3.30
C TRP A 154 3.00 -12.86 -2.61
N GLU A 155 3.04 -12.95 -1.29
CA GLU A 155 2.49 -14.09 -0.55
C GLU A 155 0.95 -14.06 -0.61
N ILE A 156 0.34 -12.91 -0.30
CA ILE A 156 -1.11 -12.71 -0.46
C ILE A 156 -1.51 -12.87 -1.92
N ALA A 157 -0.73 -12.29 -2.85
CA ALA A 157 -0.99 -12.44 -4.27
C ALA A 157 -0.97 -13.92 -4.70
N THR A 158 0.00 -14.70 -4.24
CA THR A 158 0.10 -16.13 -4.56
C THR A 158 -1.10 -16.88 -4.00
N TYR A 159 -1.41 -16.68 -2.72
CA TYR A 159 -2.53 -17.36 -2.06
C TYR A 159 -3.87 -17.09 -2.75
N ARG A 160 -4.18 -15.84 -3.10
CA ARG A 160 -5.42 -15.50 -3.82
C ARG A 160 -5.57 -16.19 -5.18
N ASN A 161 -4.45 -16.52 -5.83
CA ASN A 161 -4.45 -17.13 -7.15
C ASN A 161 -4.34 -18.65 -7.09
N LYS A 162 -3.60 -19.17 -6.11
CA LYS A 162 -3.17 -20.57 -6.06
C LYS A 162 -3.74 -21.35 -4.86
N GLY A 163 -4.30 -20.67 -3.86
CA GLY A 163 -4.76 -21.27 -2.62
C GLY A 163 -3.61 -21.63 -1.68
N GLU A 164 -3.90 -22.47 -0.69
CA GLU A 164 -2.93 -22.93 0.29
C GLU A 164 -1.97 -23.98 -0.29
N LYS A 165 -0.79 -24.11 0.34
CA LYS A 165 0.15 -25.19 -0.02
C LYS A 165 -0.44 -26.56 0.29
N LEU A 166 -0.24 -27.50 -0.63
CA LEU A 166 -0.70 -28.88 -0.50
C LEU A 166 -0.19 -29.56 0.78
N SER A 167 1.06 -29.26 1.17
CA SER A 167 1.68 -29.79 2.38
C SER A 167 1.02 -29.35 3.69
N LYS A 168 0.32 -28.21 3.70
CA LYS A 168 -0.47 -27.79 4.87
C LYS A 168 -1.85 -28.44 4.90
N ILE A 169 -2.45 -28.70 3.73
CA ILE A 169 -3.77 -29.31 3.64
C ILE A 169 -3.69 -30.82 3.86
N PHE A 170 -2.85 -31.53 3.12
CA PHE A 170 -2.77 -33.00 3.16
C PHE A 170 -1.68 -33.53 4.09
N GLY A 171 -0.86 -32.64 4.67
CA GLY A 171 0.29 -33.03 5.50
C GLY A 171 1.48 -33.55 4.69
N ARG A 172 2.38 -34.29 5.34
CA ARG A 172 3.64 -34.80 4.75
C ARG A 172 3.62 -36.31 4.50
N GLY A 173 2.45 -36.87 4.18
CA GLY A 173 2.33 -38.30 3.86
C GLY A 173 3.26 -38.66 2.70
N LYS A 174 4.08 -39.71 2.88
CA LYS A 174 5.17 -40.05 1.94
C LYS A 174 4.68 -40.22 0.49
N LYS A 175 3.53 -40.89 0.30
CA LYS A 175 2.94 -41.15 -1.03
C LYS A 175 2.50 -39.86 -1.73
N LEU A 176 1.76 -39.00 -1.01
CA LEU A 176 1.32 -37.70 -1.54
C LEU A 176 2.49 -36.75 -1.78
N ALA A 177 3.47 -36.72 -0.88
CA ALA A 177 4.66 -35.88 -1.04
C ALA A 177 5.48 -36.30 -2.28
N GLN A 178 5.61 -37.60 -2.53
CA GLN A 178 6.26 -38.11 -3.74
C GLN A 178 5.49 -37.68 -4.99
N PHE A 179 4.17 -37.92 -5.02
CA PHE A 179 3.30 -37.51 -6.13
C PHE A 179 3.38 -36.00 -6.40
N PHE A 180 3.24 -35.16 -5.37
CA PHE A 180 3.33 -33.71 -5.51
C PHE A 180 4.69 -33.27 -6.04
N SER A 181 5.78 -33.88 -5.57
CA SER A 181 7.12 -33.55 -6.04
C SER A 181 7.36 -33.97 -7.49
N GLU A 182 6.92 -35.16 -7.89
CA GLU A 182 7.11 -35.68 -9.26
C GLU A 182 6.35 -34.86 -10.31
N TYR A 183 5.17 -34.36 -9.95
CA TYR A 183 4.33 -33.54 -10.83
C TYR A 183 4.49 -32.03 -10.60
N TYR A 184 5.45 -31.60 -9.78
CA TYR A 184 5.70 -30.18 -9.45
C TYR A 184 4.45 -29.44 -8.94
N LEU A 185 3.64 -30.11 -8.13
CA LEU A 185 2.41 -29.59 -7.53
C LEU A 185 2.75 -28.99 -6.17
N GLU A 186 2.45 -27.71 -5.96
CA GLU A 186 2.76 -27.03 -4.70
C GLU A 186 1.50 -26.50 -4.00
N TYR A 187 0.51 -26.05 -4.76
CA TYR A 187 -0.68 -25.38 -4.24
C TYR A 187 -1.97 -26.11 -4.59
N MET A 188 -3.03 -25.81 -3.82
CA MET A 188 -4.36 -26.38 -4.03
C MET A 188 -4.89 -26.16 -5.45
N ASP A 189 -4.58 -25.03 -6.10
CA ASP A 189 -5.00 -24.78 -7.48
C ASP A 189 -4.35 -25.72 -8.50
N ASP A 190 -3.18 -26.28 -8.20
CA ASP A 190 -2.50 -27.21 -9.10
C ASP A 190 -3.24 -28.57 -9.17
N LEU A 191 -4.09 -28.88 -8.18
CA LEU A 191 -4.95 -30.08 -8.16
C LEU A 191 -6.32 -29.91 -8.85
N ASP A 192 -6.66 -28.70 -9.30
CA ASP A 192 -8.00 -28.36 -9.83
C ASP A 192 -8.41 -29.24 -11.03
N ARG A 193 -7.43 -29.66 -11.83
CA ARG A 193 -7.64 -30.45 -13.06
C ARG A 193 -6.99 -31.83 -13.01
N VAL A 194 -6.55 -32.24 -11.83
CA VAL A 194 -5.83 -33.50 -11.66
C VAL A 194 -6.83 -34.60 -11.30
N ASP A 195 -6.79 -35.69 -12.06
CA ASP A 195 -7.50 -36.92 -11.69
C ASP A 195 -6.71 -37.64 -10.60
N LEU A 196 -7.25 -37.62 -9.37
CA LEU A 196 -6.61 -38.20 -8.20
C LEU A 196 -6.59 -39.74 -8.22
N ASN A 197 -7.26 -40.39 -9.16
CA ASN A 197 -7.13 -41.84 -9.36
C ASN A 197 -5.71 -42.25 -9.75
N ILE A 198 -4.88 -41.32 -10.22
CA ILE A 198 -3.45 -41.56 -10.47
C ILE A 198 -2.69 -42.03 -9.22
N LEU A 199 -3.19 -41.73 -8.02
CA LEU A 199 -2.61 -42.16 -6.75
C LEU A 199 -2.61 -43.69 -6.57
N THR A 200 -3.41 -44.43 -7.34
CA THR A 200 -3.33 -45.91 -7.42
C THR A 200 -1.93 -46.38 -7.85
N GLN A 201 -1.26 -45.64 -8.74
CA GLN A 201 0.10 -45.94 -9.20
C GLN A 201 1.14 -45.77 -8.07
N TYR A 202 0.80 -45.00 -7.04
CA TYR A 202 1.61 -44.80 -5.83
C TYR A 202 1.23 -45.79 -4.71
N GLY A 203 0.43 -46.80 -5.02
CA GLY A 203 -0.04 -47.83 -4.09
C GLY A 203 -1.00 -47.30 -3.03
N CYS A 204 -1.73 -46.22 -3.31
CA CYS A 204 -2.83 -45.76 -2.45
C CYS A 204 -4.06 -46.64 -2.66
N ASP A 205 -4.74 -47.00 -1.57
CA ASP A 205 -6.03 -47.69 -1.61
C ASP A 205 -7.17 -46.71 -1.97
N GLU A 206 -8.31 -47.26 -2.37
CA GLU A 206 -9.48 -46.49 -2.81
C GLU A 206 -10.05 -45.60 -1.71
N ASP A 207 -10.02 -46.07 -0.45
CA ASP A 207 -10.52 -45.32 0.70
C ASP A 207 -9.70 -44.04 0.93
N PHE A 208 -8.38 -44.15 0.88
CA PHE A 208 -7.47 -43.01 0.99
C PHE A 208 -7.63 -42.05 -0.19
N ILE A 209 -7.77 -42.55 -1.42
CA ILE A 209 -7.98 -41.69 -2.60
C ILE A 209 -9.26 -40.88 -2.46
N ARG A 210 -10.34 -41.51 -1.99
CA ARG A 210 -11.62 -40.85 -1.71
C ARG A 210 -11.46 -39.78 -0.62
N GLU A 211 -10.76 -40.07 0.47
CA GLU A 211 -10.49 -39.07 1.53
C GLU A 211 -9.78 -37.83 0.96
N VAL A 212 -8.77 -38.03 0.09
CA VAL A 212 -8.03 -36.93 -0.54
C VAL A 212 -8.94 -36.13 -1.48
N GLN A 213 -9.80 -36.80 -2.26
CA GLN A 213 -10.79 -36.15 -3.12
C GLN A 213 -11.78 -35.31 -2.31
N GLU A 214 -12.39 -35.88 -1.26
CA GLU A 214 -13.33 -35.19 -0.39
C GLU A 214 -12.70 -33.97 0.27
N LYS A 215 -11.47 -34.10 0.77
CA LYS A 215 -10.73 -32.99 1.36
C LYS A 215 -10.40 -31.88 0.36
N ARG A 216 -10.10 -32.24 -0.90
CA ARG A 216 -9.90 -31.27 -1.99
C ARG A 216 -11.20 -30.51 -2.27
N GLU A 217 -12.30 -31.23 -2.49
CA GLU A 217 -13.59 -30.60 -2.82
C GLU A 217 -14.10 -29.73 -1.66
N GLN A 218 -13.96 -30.18 -0.41
CA GLN A 218 -14.33 -29.40 0.76
C GLN A 218 -13.52 -28.10 0.83
N TYR A 219 -12.20 -28.17 0.62
CA TYR A 219 -11.36 -26.98 0.57
C TYR A 219 -11.82 -26.01 -0.52
N TYR A 220 -12.10 -26.49 -1.73
CA TYR A 220 -12.57 -25.62 -2.82
C TYR A 220 -13.93 -24.98 -2.50
N LEU A 221 -14.85 -25.72 -1.89
CA LEU A 221 -16.15 -25.21 -1.49
C LEU A 221 -16.06 -24.08 -0.46
N GLU A 222 -15.18 -24.22 0.52
CA GLU A 222 -15.02 -23.25 1.61
C GLU A 222 -14.25 -22.00 1.17
N GLN A 223 -13.17 -22.21 0.41
CA GLN A 223 -12.09 -21.23 0.25
C GLN A 223 -12.17 -20.45 -1.06
N ARG A 224 -12.89 -20.95 -2.07
CA ARG A 224 -13.00 -20.23 -3.35
C ARG A 224 -13.95 -19.04 -3.26
N GLU A 225 -13.63 -17.98 -3.97
CA GLU A 225 -14.57 -16.89 -4.25
C GLU A 225 -15.73 -17.45 -5.10
N LYS A 226 -16.96 -17.03 -4.81
CA LYS A 226 -18.17 -17.47 -5.54
C LYS A 226 -18.36 -16.69 -6.83
#